data_AF-X6CTP7-F1
#
_entry.id   AF-X6CTP7-F1
#
_cell.length_a   1.000
_cell.length_b   1.000
_cell.length_c   1.000
_cell.angle_alpha   90.00
_cell.angle_beta   90.00
_cell.angle_gamma   90.00
#
_symmetry.space_group_name_H-M   'P 1'
#
loop_
_entity.id
_entity.type
_entity.pdbx_description
1 polymer ?
#
loop_
_entity_poly.entity_id
_entity_poly.type
_entity_poly.pdbx_seq_one_letter_code
_entity_poly.pdbx_strand_id
1 'polypeptide(L)'
;MRRHDDPREPTSGTDATRQPTLNVKGGLSVRGARRVQEFLNENFSRKLALSEMAAVCGLSPYHFMRAFSKTFGAPPHQYVLDLRLDFAERLLLDRRMTIAEIAHLCGFSSQSHFTTMMKKYRGVTPLQARSGKLRREA
;
A
#
# COMPACT_ATOMS: atom_id res chain seq x y z
N MET A 1 5.66 -58.59 -6.65
CA MET A 1 6.66 -57.74 -5.96
C MET A 1 6.43 -56.32 -6.43
N ARG A 2 6.18 -55.40 -5.49
CA ARG A 2 5.86 -53.98 -5.69
C ARG A 2 6.87 -53.28 -6.61
N ARG A 3 6.41 -52.35 -7.46
CA ARG A 3 6.68 -50.91 -7.31
C ARG A 3 5.51 -50.10 -7.88
N HIS A 4 4.92 -49.30 -7.01
CA HIS A 4 4.19 -48.10 -7.38
C HIS A 4 5.15 -47.19 -8.15
N ASP A 5 4.82 -46.86 -9.39
CA ASP A 5 5.29 -45.65 -10.04
C ASP A 5 4.05 -44.85 -10.40
N ASP A 6 3.90 -43.72 -9.71
CA ASP A 6 2.75 -42.83 -9.70
C ASP A 6 3.06 -41.68 -10.69
N PRO A 7 2.34 -41.55 -11.82
CA PRO A 7 2.54 -40.42 -12.72
C PRO A 7 1.88 -39.18 -12.10
N ARG A 8 2.71 -38.31 -11.53
CA ARG A 8 2.31 -36.96 -11.10
C ARG A 8 1.96 -36.10 -12.32
N GLU A 9 0.71 -35.67 -12.38
CA GLU A 9 0.20 -34.51 -13.12
C GLU A 9 -0.82 -33.81 -12.18
N PRO A 10 -1.21 -32.52 -12.35
CA PRO A 10 -0.74 -31.48 -13.27
C PRO A 10 -0.54 -30.10 -12.57
N THR A 11 -0.12 -29.07 -13.29
CA THR A 11 -0.80 -27.73 -13.35
C THR A 11 0.15 -26.63 -13.84
N SER A 12 0.02 -26.28 -15.11
CA SER A 12 -0.08 -24.88 -15.57
C SER A 12 -0.55 -24.93 -17.02
N GLY A 13 -1.85 -25.22 -17.15
CA GLY A 13 -2.54 -25.13 -18.42
C GLY A 13 -2.52 -23.70 -18.92
N THR A 14 -1.81 -23.50 -20.02
CA THR A 14 -2.14 -22.51 -21.04
C THR A 14 -3.58 -22.73 -21.47
N ASP A 15 -4.50 -21.85 -21.05
CA ASP A 15 -5.82 -21.77 -21.66
C ASP A 15 -5.93 -20.45 -22.44
N ALA A 16 -6.07 -20.61 -23.75
CA ALA A 16 -6.39 -19.57 -24.70
C ALA A 16 -7.88 -19.64 -25.00
N THR A 17 -8.69 -18.75 -24.44
CA THR A 17 -9.94 -18.32 -25.09
C THR A 17 -10.47 -16.96 -24.59
N ARG A 18 -10.69 -16.05 -25.56
CA ARG A 18 -11.68 -14.94 -25.63
C ARG A 18 -11.46 -13.65 -24.82
N GLN A 19 -11.34 -12.55 -25.58
CA GLN A 19 -11.02 -11.15 -25.23
C GLN A 19 -12.09 -10.44 -24.39
N PRO A 20 -11.73 -9.30 -23.73
CA PRO A 20 -12.07 -8.00 -24.35
C PRO A 20 -10.91 -7.00 -24.39
N THR A 21 -10.86 -6.28 -25.51
CA THR A 21 -9.93 -5.23 -25.92
C THR A 21 -10.13 -3.90 -25.18
N LEU A 22 -9.67 -3.71 -23.93
CA LEU A 22 -9.78 -2.39 -23.28
C LEU A 22 -8.68 -2.09 -22.25
N ASN A 23 -7.49 -1.66 -22.69
CA ASN A 23 -6.82 -0.49 -22.09
C ASN A 23 -5.59 -0.06 -22.90
N VAL A 24 -5.80 0.85 -23.86
CA VAL A 24 -4.73 1.35 -24.74
C VAL A 24 -3.61 2.09 -23.97
N LYS A 25 -3.68 2.34 -22.66
CA LYS A 25 -2.55 2.92 -21.90
C LYS A 25 -2.34 2.39 -20.46
N GLY A 26 -2.42 1.09 -20.21
CA GLY A 26 -1.70 0.39 -19.10
C GLY A 26 -1.80 0.90 -17.65
N GLY A 27 -2.73 1.81 -17.32
CA GLY A 27 -3.01 2.33 -15.99
C GLY A 27 -4.39 1.90 -15.49
N LEU A 28 -4.75 2.19 -14.25
CA LEU A 28 -6.10 1.97 -13.74
C LEU A 28 -7.12 2.86 -14.48
N SER A 29 -8.34 2.34 -14.68
CA SER A 29 -9.46 3.16 -15.15
C SER A 29 -9.81 4.22 -14.09
N VAL A 30 -10.45 5.33 -14.48
CA VAL A 30 -10.85 6.40 -13.54
C VAL A 30 -11.67 5.85 -12.37
N ARG A 31 -12.61 4.93 -12.65
CA ARG A 31 -13.42 4.27 -11.62
C ARG A 31 -12.58 3.35 -10.72
N GLY A 32 -11.63 2.61 -11.29
CA GLY A 32 -10.73 1.73 -10.54
C GLY A 32 -9.78 2.52 -9.64
N ALA A 33 -9.21 3.61 -10.15
CA ALA A 33 -8.36 4.53 -9.40
C ALA A 33 -9.10 5.12 -8.20
N ARG A 34 -10.34 5.60 -8.41
CA ARG A 34 -11.18 6.13 -7.32
C ARG A 34 -11.47 5.06 -6.26
N ARG A 35 -11.91 3.86 -6.68
CA ARG A 35 -12.23 2.77 -5.76
C ARG A 35 -11.04 2.34 -4.91
N VAL A 36 -9.87 2.15 -5.52
CA VAL A 36 -8.70 1.76 -4.75
C VAL A 36 -8.25 2.89 -3.82
N GLN A 37 -8.35 4.15 -4.24
CA GLN A 37 -8.01 5.28 -3.38
C GLN A 37 -8.93 5.38 -2.16
N GLU A 38 -10.24 5.24 -2.36
CA GLU A 38 -11.24 5.17 -1.26
C GLU A 38 -10.91 4.01 -0.31
N PHE A 39 -10.69 2.81 -0.85
CA PHE A 39 -10.31 1.64 -0.06
C PHE A 39 -9.03 1.87 0.75
N LEU A 40 -7.99 2.46 0.16
CA LEU A 40 -6.73 2.74 0.85
C LEU A 40 -6.90 3.78 1.95
N ASN A 41 -7.67 4.84 1.71
CA ASN A 41 -7.95 5.87 2.72
C ASN A 41 -8.73 5.33 3.92
N GLU A 42 -9.59 4.32 3.73
CA GLU A 42 -10.33 3.69 4.82
C GLU A 42 -9.51 2.64 5.58
N ASN A 43 -8.49 2.04 4.93
CA ASN A 43 -7.82 0.86 5.45
C ASN A 43 -6.30 1.02 5.66
N PHE A 44 -5.71 2.20 5.45
CA PHE A 44 -4.25 2.38 5.53
C PHE A 44 -3.65 1.97 6.89
N SER A 45 -4.41 2.06 7.98
CA SER A 45 -3.96 1.73 9.34
C SER A 45 -3.83 0.23 9.60
N ARG A 46 -4.47 -0.63 8.80
CA ARG A 46 -4.29 -2.09 8.91
C ARG A 46 -3.25 -2.62 7.94
N LYS A 47 -2.85 -3.87 8.14
CA LYS A 47 -2.04 -4.59 7.15
C LYS A 47 -2.88 -4.82 5.90
N LEU A 48 -2.37 -4.39 4.76
CA LEU A 48 -3.00 -4.50 3.45
C LEU A 48 -2.17 -5.41 2.55
N ALA A 49 -2.76 -6.49 2.05
CA ALA A 49 -2.15 -7.33 1.05
C ALA A 49 -2.38 -6.76 -0.36
N LEU A 50 -1.41 -6.98 -1.25
CA LEU A 50 -1.51 -6.57 -2.66
C LEU A 50 -2.72 -7.21 -3.35
N SER A 51 -3.05 -8.44 -3.01
CA SER A 51 -4.23 -9.16 -3.52
C SER A 51 -5.54 -8.49 -3.14
N GLU A 52 -5.66 -7.94 -1.92
CA GLU A 52 -6.86 -7.22 -1.49
C GLU A 52 -7.05 -5.94 -2.32
N MET A 53 -5.98 -5.17 -2.50
CA MET A 53 -6.02 -3.94 -3.31
C MET A 53 -6.36 -4.24 -4.78
N ALA A 54 -5.81 -5.33 -5.31
CA ALA A 54 -6.06 -5.77 -6.68
C ALA A 54 -7.51 -6.24 -6.88
N ALA A 55 -8.08 -6.94 -5.89
CA ALA A 55 -9.47 -7.40 -5.91
C ALA A 55 -10.46 -6.25 -5.99
N VAL A 56 -10.20 -5.12 -5.30
CA VAL A 56 -11.03 -3.89 -5.39
C VAL A 56 -11.14 -3.36 -6.82
N CYS A 57 -10.09 -3.57 -7.62
CA CYS A 57 -10.04 -3.18 -9.02
C CYS A 57 -10.45 -4.29 -10.01
N GLY A 58 -10.71 -5.51 -9.53
CA GLY A 58 -10.96 -6.69 -10.38
C GLY A 58 -9.74 -7.11 -11.21
N LEU A 59 -8.52 -6.86 -10.71
CA LEU A 59 -7.26 -7.15 -11.41
C LEU A 59 -6.47 -8.24 -10.70
N SER A 60 -5.59 -8.93 -11.43
CA SER A 60 -4.57 -9.75 -10.78
C SER A 60 -3.52 -8.87 -10.08
N PRO A 61 -2.84 -9.35 -9.02
CA PRO A 61 -1.88 -8.55 -8.25
C PRO A 61 -0.76 -7.94 -9.10
N TYR A 62 -0.27 -8.69 -10.10
CA TYR A 62 0.78 -8.23 -11.01
C TYR A 62 0.30 -7.06 -11.90
N HIS A 63 -0.86 -7.23 -12.54
CA HIS A 63 -1.45 -6.17 -13.37
C HIS A 63 -1.81 -4.94 -12.55
N PHE A 64 -2.37 -5.15 -11.36
CA PHE A 64 -2.70 -4.09 -10.43
C PHE A 64 -1.47 -3.26 -10.05
N MET A 65 -0.36 -3.90 -9.67
CA MET A 65 0.87 -3.19 -9.29
C MET A 65 1.36 -2.28 -10.42
N ARG A 66 1.42 -2.78 -11.66
CA ARG A 66 1.86 -2.00 -12.83
C ARG A 66 0.89 -0.87 -13.14
N ALA A 67 -0.41 -1.15 -13.13
CA ALA A 67 -1.45 -0.18 -13.44
C ALA A 67 -1.54 0.92 -12.38
N PHE A 68 -1.42 0.55 -11.10
CA PHE A 68 -1.42 1.46 -9.97
C PHE A 68 -0.22 2.42 -10.04
N SER A 69 1.00 1.91 -10.18
CA SER A 69 2.20 2.76 -10.29
C SER A 69 2.11 3.72 -11.47
N LYS A 70 1.54 3.29 -12.59
CA LYS A 70 1.33 4.16 -13.75
C LYS A 70 0.29 5.26 -13.50
N THR A 71 -0.74 4.97 -12.71
CA THR A 71 -1.81 5.92 -12.38
C THR A 71 -1.42 6.90 -11.27
N PHE A 72 -0.75 6.43 -10.22
CA PHE A 72 -0.46 7.23 -9.02
C PHE A 72 1.01 7.67 -8.92
N GLY A 73 1.87 7.24 -9.85
CA GLY A 73 3.30 7.59 -9.86
C GLY A 73 4.15 6.84 -8.82
N ALA A 74 3.54 6.08 -7.92
CA ALA A 74 4.22 5.32 -6.88
C ALA A 74 3.63 3.91 -6.71
N PRO A 75 4.43 2.92 -6.25
CA PRO A 75 3.91 1.60 -5.92
C PRO A 75 2.85 1.63 -4.81
N PRO A 76 1.90 0.67 -4.77
CA PRO A 76 0.82 0.63 -3.77
C PRO A 76 1.31 0.70 -2.32
N HIS A 77 2.38 -0.04 -1.99
CA HIS A 77 2.95 -0.03 -0.63
C HIS A 77 3.53 1.33 -0.24
N GLN A 78 4.14 2.04 -1.20
CA GLN A 78 4.66 3.38 -0.96
C GLN A 78 3.51 4.37 -0.75
N TYR A 79 2.46 4.28 -1.57
CA TYR A 79 1.26 5.11 -1.41
C TYR A 79 0.61 4.94 -0.02
N VAL A 80 0.47 3.69 0.45
CA VAL A 80 -0.03 3.41 1.81
C VAL A 80 0.89 4.00 2.87
N LEU A 81 2.21 3.89 2.70
CA LEU A 81 3.16 4.48 3.64
C LEU A 81 3.02 6.01 3.72
N ASP A 82 2.82 6.67 2.58
CA ASP A 82 2.62 8.12 2.55
C ASP A 82 1.31 8.51 3.24
N LEU A 83 0.20 7.79 3.01
CA LEU A 83 -1.05 8.01 3.77
C LEU A 83 -0.85 7.89 5.28
N ARG A 84 -0.07 6.89 5.73
CA ARG A 84 0.23 6.68 7.15
C ARG A 84 1.05 7.83 7.73
N LEU A 85 2.03 8.32 6.99
CA LEU A 85 2.89 9.42 7.43
C LEU A 85 2.12 10.75 7.46
N ASP A 86 1.28 11.02 6.47
CA ASP A 86 0.44 12.22 6.42
C ASP A 86 -0.56 12.24 7.58
N PHE A 87 -1.14 11.07 7.90
CA PHE A 87 -2.00 10.94 9.07
C PHE A 87 -1.22 11.13 10.38
N ALA A 88 -0.01 10.57 10.48
CA ALA A 88 0.85 10.73 11.65
C ALA A 88 1.22 12.19 11.89
N GLU A 89 1.54 12.96 10.85
CA GLU A 89 1.85 14.39 10.96
C GLU A 89 0.70 15.19 11.58
N ARG A 90 -0.54 14.88 11.20
CA ARG A 90 -1.73 15.51 11.79
C ARG A 90 -1.87 15.15 13.27
N LEU A 91 -1.65 13.89 13.63
CA LEU A 91 -1.73 13.42 15.02
C LEU A 91 -0.61 13.96 15.90
N LEU A 92 0.58 14.20 15.33
CA LEU A 92 1.74 14.72 16.07
C LEU A 92 1.54 16.15 16.59
N LEU A 93 0.57 16.89 16.04
CA LEU A 93 0.14 18.19 16.54
C LEU A 93 -0.60 18.07 17.88
N ASP A 94 -1.25 16.94 18.16
CA ASP A 94 -1.88 16.66 19.46
C ASP A 94 -0.84 16.14 20.46
N ARG A 95 -0.58 16.93 21.51
CA ARG A 95 0.40 16.59 22.55
C ARG A 95 -0.10 15.57 23.58
N ARG A 96 -1.39 15.23 23.56
CA ARG A 96 -1.98 14.26 24.50
C ARG A 96 -1.63 12.81 24.14
N MET A 97 -1.29 12.55 22.88
CA MET A 97 -0.94 11.20 22.41
C MET A 97 0.57 10.98 22.49
N THR A 98 0.99 9.80 22.92
CA THR A 98 2.38 9.37 22.86
C THR A 98 2.79 9.06 21.41
N ILE A 99 4.09 9.10 21.11
CA ILE A 99 4.59 8.74 19.77
C ILE A 99 4.30 7.26 19.45
N ALA A 100 4.30 6.40 20.47
CA ALA A 100 3.98 4.99 20.33
C ALA A 100 2.51 4.76 19.93
N GLU A 101 1.57 5.45 20.59
CA GLU A 101 0.14 5.37 20.23
C GLU A 101 -0.11 5.87 18.80
N ILE A 102 0.52 6.97 18.40
CA ILE A 102 0.43 7.49 17.03
C ILE A 102 0.96 6.44 16.04
N ALA A 103 2.09 5.79 16.33
CA ALA A 103 2.64 4.75 15.47
C ALA A 103 1.64 3.61 15.25
N HIS A 104 0.99 3.15 16.33
CA HIS A 104 -0.02 2.08 16.25
C HIS A 104 -1.27 2.51 15.48
N LEU A 105 -1.79 3.72 15.70
CA LEU A 105 -2.95 4.23 14.97
C LEU A 105 -2.69 4.42 13.48
N CYS A 106 -1.46 4.78 13.12
CA CYS A 106 -1.04 4.88 11.73
C CYS A 106 -0.68 3.52 11.12
N GLY A 107 -0.82 2.40 11.86
CA GLY A 107 -0.57 1.07 11.32
C GLY A 107 0.89 0.64 11.22
N PHE A 108 1.79 1.30 11.95
CA PHE A 108 3.17 0.84 12.09
C PHE A 108 3.25 -0.28 13.13
N SER A 109 4.14 -1.24 12.89
CA SER A 109 4.41 -2.36 13.79
C SER A 109 5.06 -1.94 15.11
N SER A 110 5.81 -0.83 15.11
CA SER A 110 6.46 -0.29 16.31
C SER A 110 6.78 1.20 16.15
N GLN A 111 7.00 1.88 17.27
CA GLN A 111 7.51 3.26 17.32
C GLN A 111 8.85 3.41 16.59
N SER A 112 9.76 2.44 16.72
CA SER A 112 11.07 2.47 16.07
C SER A 112 10.93 2.41 14.56
N HIS A 113 10.05 1.53 14.04
CA HIS A 113 9.78 1.45 12.61
C HIS A 113 9.17 2.76 12.09
N PHE A 114 8.18 3.31 12.80
CA PHE A 114 7.61 4.62 12.48
C PHE A 114 8.68 5.73 12.43
N THR A 115 9.53 5.81 13.45
CA THR A 115 10.59 6.83 13.53
C THR A 115 11.55 6.74 12.35
N THR A 116 11.97 5.53 11.97
CA THR A 116 12.84 5.30 10.81
C THR A 116 12.15 5.72 9.52
N MET A 117 10.87 5.39 9.32
CA MET A 117 10.12 5.78 8.13
C MET A 117 9.92 7.29 8.07
N MET A 118 9.53 7.93 9.18
CA MET A 118 9.32 9.37 9.20
C MET A 118 10.63 10.13 8.90
N LYS A 119 11.75 9.72 9.49
CA LYS A 119 13.05 10.32 9.17
C LYS A 119 13.44 10.11 7.70
N LYS A 120 13.20 8.91 7.17
CA LYS A 120 13.54 8.56 5.77
C LYS A 120 12.72 9.35 4.74
N TYR A 121 11.42 9.51 4.99
CA TYR A 121 10.47 10.04 3.99
C TYR A 121 10.04 11.50 4.24
N ARG A 122 10.23 12.03 5.46
CA ARG A 122 9.90 13.41 5.83
C ARG A 122 11.12 14.20 6.34
N GLY A 123 12.29 13.56 6.45
CA GLY A 123 13.53 14.22 6.88
C GLY A 123 13.62 14.52 8.39
N VAL A 124 12.54 14.34 9.14
CA VAL A 124 12.46 14.66 10.57
C VAL A 124 11.98 13.47 11.38
N THR A 125 12.38 13.39 12.65
CA THR A 125 11.84 12.38 13.56
C THR A 125 10.46 12.80 14.10
N PRO A 126 9.62 11.86 14.56
CA PRO A 126 8.32 12.20 15.15
C PRO A 126 8.42 13.20 16.31
N LEU A 127 9.47 13.07 17.13
CA LEU A 127 9.74 14.00 18.23
C LEU A 127 10.08 15.41 17.72
N GLN A 128 10.87 15.53 16.66
CA GLN A 128 11.20 16.81 16.03
C GLN A 128 9.99 17.46 15.37
N ALA A 129 9.16 16.66 14.69
CA ALA A 129 7.90 17.12 14.12
C ALA A 129 6.97 17.70 15.22
N ARG A 130 6.82 16.99 16.34
CA ARG A 130 6.02 17.42 17.50
C ARG A 130 6.56 18.67 18.20
N SER A 131 7.88 18.84 18.29
CA SER A 131 8.50 19.99 18.95
C SER A 131 8.47 21.28 18.12
N GLY A 132 7.85 21.26 16.93
CA GLY A 132 7.63 22.44 16.10
C GLY A 132 8.73 22.69 15.06
N LYS A 133 9.59 21.70 14.76
CA LYS A 133 10.47 21.77 13.58
C LYS A 133 9.71 21.61 12.25
N LEU A 134 8.40 21.30 12.30
CA LEU A 134 7.48 21.52 11.19
C LEU A 134 7.17 23.03 11.03
N ARG A 135 8.21 23.87 11.00
CA ARG A 135 8.10 25.25 10.55
C ARG A 135 8.33 25.23 9.03
N ARG A 136 7.19 25.34 8.34
CA ARG A 136 7.00 25.64 6.92
C ARG A 136 8.22 26.33 6.28
N GLU A 137 8.87 25.66 5.34
CA GLU A 137 9.49 26.38 4.22
C GLU A 137 8.35 26.74 3.25
N ALA A 138 8.40 27.98 2.77
CA ALA A 138 7.32 28.76 2.16
C ALA A 138 6.84 28.25 0.80
#